data_AF-A0A1S1QE78-F1
#
_entry.id   AF-A0A1S1QE78-F1
#
_cell.length_a   1.000
_cell.length_b   1.000
_cell.length_c   1.000
_cell.angle_alpha   90.00
_cell.angle_beta   90.00
_cell.angle_gamma   90.00
#
_symmetry.space_group_name_H-M   'P 1'
#
loop_
_entity.id
_entity.type
_entity.pdbx_description
1 polymer ?
#
loop_
_entity_poly.entity_id
_entity_poly.type
_entity_poly.pdbx_seq_one_letter_code
_entity_poly.pdbx_strand_id
1 'polypeptide(L)'
;MTTTNETAAKAETRSGPVVPSPFSTIFRQRAGVRGLALDIVLALTRVSLGWVFLWAFLDKLFGLGHETASKAAWIHGGSPTEGFLAHGAVGPFTSFYHHIAGAAWADYLFMIGLVAIGTALILGVGMRFAAGAGVVLLVMMWSVVLPPENNVFMDDHLIYALTLILLAALNAGQSFGLGGAWARTAIVRGRPYLV
;
A
#
# COMPACT_ATOMS: atom_id res chain seq x y z
N MET A 1 -17.47 73.35 -42.73
CA MET A 1 -16.40 72.33 -42.82
C MET A 1 -16.77 71.22 -41.86
N THR A 2 -17.08 70.06 -42.43
CA THR A 2 -17.36 68.73 -41.84
C THR A 2 -16.30 68.33 -40.78
N THR A 3 -16.58 67.55 -39.72
CA THR A 3 -16.91 66.10 -39.68
C THR A 3 -17.39 65.73 -38.25
N THR A 4 -18.62 65.24 -38.04
CA THR A 4 -19.05 63.83 -37.88
C THR A 4 -18.42 63.01 -36.73
N ASN A 5 -19.32 62.57 -35.84
CA ASN A 5 -19.21 61.46 -34.89
C ASN A 5 -18.58 60.20 -35.52
N GLU A 6 -17.70 59.53 -34.78
CA GLU A 6 -17.52 58.08 -34.93
C GLU A 6 -17.25 57.43 -33.57
N THR A 7 -18.35 56.96 -32.99
CA THR A 7 -18.43 55.96 -31.93
C THR A 7 -17.59 54.74 -32.28
N ALA A 8 -16.49 54.54 -31.55
CA ALA A 8 -15.76 53.28 -31.51
C ALA A 8 -16.65 52.22 -30.84
N ALA A 9 -17.43 51.50 -31.64
CA ALA A 9 -18.17 50.32 -31.23
C ALA A 9 -17.18 49.23 -30.80
N LYS A 10 -17.02 49.08 -29.48
CA LYS A 10 -16.34 47.96 -28.84
C LYS A 10 -17.08 46.67 -29.23
N ALA A 11 -16.50 45.89 -30.13
CA ALA A 11 -16.99 44.57 -30.50
C ALA A 11 -16.93 43.66 -29.27
N GLU A 12 -18.03 43.58 -28.54
CA GLU A 12 -18.24 42.64 -27.45
C GLU A 12 -18.58 41.30 -28.08
N THR A 13 -17.56 40.46 -28.28
CA THR A 13 -17.70 39.07 -28.75
C THR A 13 -18.52 38.32 -27.70
N ARG A 14 -19.85 38.30 -27.85
CA ARG A 14 -20.73 37.44 -27.06
C ARG A 14 -20.45 35.99 -27.43
N SER A 15 -19.52 35.37 -26.71
CA SER A 15 -19.36 33.93 -26.68
C SER A 15 -20.66 33.32 -26.18
N GLY A 16 -21.50 32.85 -27.09
CA GLY A 16 -22.73 32.12 -26.77
C GLY A 16 -22.42 30.87 -25.94
N PRO A 17 -23.43 30.27 -25.29
CA PRO A 17 -23.23 29.08 -24.48
C PRO A 17 -22.55 27.99 -25.32
N VAL A 18 -21.34 27.59 -24.92
CA VAL A 18 -20.60 26.49 -25.55
C VAL A 18 -21.37 25.21 -25.26
N VAL A 19 -22.19 24.77 -26.20
CA VAL A 19 -22.87 23.48 -26.13
C VAL A 19 -21.79 22.40 -26.24
N PRO A 20 -21.57 21.56 -25.20
CA PRO A 20 -20.55 20.52 -25.27
C PRO A 20 -20.89 19.55 -26.41
N SER A 21 -19.91 19.25 -27.27
CA SER A 21 -20.16 18.29 -28.35
C SER A 21 -20.50 16.91 -27.75
N PRO A 22 -21.40 16.12 -28.35
CA PRO A 22 -21.74 14.77 -27.89
C PRO A 22 -20.50 13.88 -27.69
N PHE A 23 -19.49 14.07 -28.54
CA PHE A 23 -18.20 13.37 -28.44
C PHE A 23 -17.43 13.74 -27.16
N SER A 24 -17.39 15.03 -26.79
CA SER A 24 -16.71 15.48 -25.57
C SER A 24 -17.31 14.88 -24.29
N THR A 25 -18.63 14.66 -24.28
CA THR A 25 -19.35 14.02 -23.18
C THR A 25 -19.00 12.54 -23.07
N ILE A 26 -18.95 11.81 -24.20
CA ILE A 26 -18.59 10.38 -24.23
C ILE A 26 -17.14 10.17 -23.76
N PHE A 27 -16.19 11.00 -24.21
CA PHE A 27 -14.79 10.90 -23.77
C PHE A 27 -14.63 11.21 -22.28
N ARG A 28 -15.32 12.23 -21.76
CA ARG A 28 -15.32 12.57 -20.33
C ARG A 28 -15.94 11.46 -19.48
N GLN A 29 -17.05 10.87 -19.94
CA GLN A 29 -17.71 9.76 -19.25
C GLN A 29 -16.83 8.49 -19.23
N ARG A 30 -16.19 8.15 -20.36
CA ARG A 30 -15.23 7.03 -20.43
C ARG A 30 -13.99 7.28 -19.58
N ALA A 31 -13.47 8.50 -19.53
CA ALA A 31 -12.37 8.87 -18.65
C ALA A 31 -12.75 8.77 -17.16
N GLY A 32 -13.97 9.18 -16.80
CA GLY A 32 -14.51 9.07 -15.45
C GLY A 32 -14.68 7.63 -14.97
N VAL A 33 -15.25 6.75 -15.81
CA VAL A 33 -15.41 5.32 -15.49
C VAL A 33 -14.06 4.62 -15.34
N ARG A 34 -13.08 4.96 -16.20
CA ARG A 34 -11.71 4.42 -16.10
C ARG A 34 -11.01 4.88 -14.81
N GLY A 35 -11.17 6.14 -14.42
CA GLY A 35 -10.64 6.67 -13.16
C GLY A 35 -11.23 5.95 -11.95
N LEU A 36 -12.56 5.82 -11.89
CA LEU A 36 -13.23 5.11 -10.81
C LEU A 36 -12.82 3.63 -10.72
N ALA A 37 -12.76 2.93 -11.86
CA ALA A 37 -12.34 1.53 -11.87
C ALA A 37 -10.92 1.36 -11.35
N LEU A 38 -9.98 2.24 -11.74
CA LEU A 38 -8.62 2.24 -11.22
C LEU A 38 -8.59 2.49 -9.71
N ASP A 39 -9.34 3.49 -9.22
CA ASP A 39 -9.42 3.80 -7.78
C ASP A 39 -9.97 2.64 -6.95
N ILE A 40 -10.98 1.94 -7.47
CA ILE A 40 -11.55 0.75 -6.82
C ILE A 40 -10.51 -0.37 -6.78
N VAL A 41 -9.84 -0.66 -7.89
CA VAL A 41 -8.83 -1.72 -7.95
C VAL A 41 -7.68 -1.40 -6.99
N LEU A 42 -7.18 -0.16 -6.97
CA LEU A 42 -6.13 0.26 -6.04
C LEU A 42 -6.55 0.12 -4.58
N ALA A 43 -7.78 0.53 -4.24
CA ALA A 43 -8.31 0.39 -2.89
C ALA A 43 -8.45 -1.08 -2.47
N LEU A 44 -9.00 -1.93 -3.34
CA LEU A 44 -9.14 -3.36 -3.09
C LEU A 44 -7.78 -4.04 -2.94
N THR A 45 -6.83 -3.79 -3.85
CA THR A 45 -5.47 -4.33 -3.75
C THR A 45 -4.79 -3.90 -2.44
N ARG A 46 -4.94 -2.62 -2.06
CA ARG A 46 -4.41 -2.08 -0.81
C ARG A 46 -4.99 -2.80 0.41
N VAL A 47 -6.31 -2.94 0.47
CA VAL A 47 -7.00 -3.62 1.57
C VAL A 47 -6.65 -5.10 1.61
N SER A 48 -6.58 -5.77 0.45
CA SER A 48 -6.18 -7.18 0.35
C SER A 48 -4.77 -7.41 0.89
N LEU A 49 -3.79 -6.60 0.51
CA LEU A 49 -2.45 -6.71 1.07
C LEU A 49 -2.42 -6.39 2.55
N GLY A 50 -3.12 -5.35 2.99
CA GLY A 50 -3.24 -5.02 4.41
C GLY A 50 -3.83 -6.19 5.22
N TRP A 51 -4.82 -6.88 4.65
CA TRP A 51 -5.41 -8.07 5.25
C TRP A 51 -4.42 -9.23 5.35
N VAL A 52 -3.56 -9.47 4.36
CA VAL A 52 -2.51 -10.51 4.44
C VAL A 52 -1.59 -10.28 5.65
N PHE A 53 -1.12 -9.05 5.85
CA PHE A 53 -0.30 -8.71 7.02
C PHE A 53 -1.06 -8.85 8.35
N LEU A 54 -2.30 -8.37 8.42
CA LEU A 54 -3.11 -8.49 9.63
C LEU A 54 -3.50 -9.93 9.95
N TRP A 55 -3.80 -10.74 8.95
CA TRP A 55 -4.11 -12.15 9.14
C TRP A 55 -2.92 -12.88 9.75
N ALA A 56 -1.71 -12.68 9.20
CA ALA A 56 -0.49 -13.24 9.77
C ALA A 56 -0.27 -12.80 11.23
N PHE A 57 -0.55 -11.53 11.55
CA PHE A 57 -0.50 -11.04 12.93
C PHE A 57 -1.52 -11.73 13.83
N LEU A 58 -2.79 -11.83 13.39
CA LEU A 58 -3.87 -12.42 14.18
C LEU A 58 -3.62 -13.90 14.44
N ASP A 59 -3.23 -14.66 13.41
CA ASP A 59 -2.92 -16.08 13.56
C ASP A 59 -1.71 -16.29 14.48
N LYS A 60 -0.64 -15.49 14.36
CA LYS A 60 0.52 -15.59 15.26
C LYS A 60 0.24 -15.13 16.68
N LEU A 61 -0.59 -14.10 16.85
CA LEU A 61 -0.95 -13.58 18.15
C LEU A 61 -1.80 -14.57 18.93
N PHE A 62 -2.85 -15.11 18.31
CA PHE A 62 -3.87 -15.93 18.97
C PHE A 62 -3.74 -17.44 18.74
N GLY A 63 -2.97 -17.86 17.74
CA GLY A 63 -2.83 -19.27 17.34
C GLY A 63 -4.13 -19.84 16.81
N LEU A 64 -4.66 -19.25 15.73
CA LEU A 64 -5.96 -19.60 15.14
C LEU A 64 -5.94 -20.95 14.41
N GLY A 65 -4.78 -21.59 14.30
CA GLY A 65 -4.61 -22.93 13.77
C GLY A 65 -4.42 -22.99 12.26
N HIS A 66 -4.16 -21.85 11.59
CA HIS A 66 -3.80 -21.85 10.17
C HIS A 66 -2.32 -22.18 9.99
N GLU A 67 -1.45 -21.23 10.35
CA GLU A 67 0.01 -21.44 10.38
C GLU A 67 0.50 -21.67 11.81
N THR A 68 -0.19 -21.10 12.78
CA THR A 68 0.21 -21.09 14.19
C THR A 68 -0.78 -21.92 15.00
N ALA A 69 -0.32 -23.07 15.51
CA ALA A 69 -1.11 -23.83 16.47
C ALA A 69 -1.36 -23.01 17.75
N SER A 70 -2.52 -23.18 18.39
CA SER A 70 -2.89 -22.45 19.62
C SER A 70 -1.79 -22.49 20.69
N LYS A 71 -1.17 -23.65 20.96
CA LYS A 71 -0.07 -23.77 21.93
C LYS A 71 1.19 -22.96 21.60
N ALA A 72 1.37 -22.57 20.34
CA ALA A 72 2.50 -21.81 19.82
C ALA A 72 2.15 -20.32 19.61
N ALA A 73 0.95 -19.88 20.01
CA ALA A 73 0.55 -18.49 19.91
C ALA A 73 1.48 -17.59 20.74
N TRP A 74 1.65 -16.34 20.29
CA TRP A 74 2.50 -15.39 20.99
C TRP A 74 2.00 -15.05 22.39
N ILE A 75 0.68 -14.93 22.58
CA ILE A 75 0.07 -14.73 23.91
C ILE A 75 0.29 -15.92 24.86
N HIS A 76 0.65 -17.08 24.32
CA HIS A 76 0.98 -18.28 25.08
C HIS A 76 2.50 -18.49 25.22
N GLY A 77 3.30 -17.49 24.86
CA GLY A 77 4.76 -17.49 24.99
C GLY A 77 5.49 -18.13 23.81
N GLY A 78 4.80 -18.49 22.73
CA GLY A 78 5.44 -18.94 21.49
C GLY A 78 6.16 -17.80 20.77
N SER A 79 7.13 -18.14 19.91
CA SER A 79 7.85 -17.16 19.10
C SER A 79 7.25 -17.02 17.70
N PRO A 80 6.79 -15.82 17.30
CA PRO A 80 6.31 -15.53 15.95
C PRO A 80 7.29 -15.84 14.82
N THR A 81 8.59 -15.66 15.06
CA THR A 81 9.63 -15.77 14.02
C THR A 81 10.38 -17.10 14.05
N GLU A 82 10.47 -17.77 15.20
CA GLU A 82 11.28 -18.98 15.37
C GLU A 82 10.94 -20.08 14.37
N GLY A 83 9.65 -20.39 14.19
CA GLY A 83 9.23 -21.43 13.25
C GLY A 83 9.76 -21.19 11.84
N PHE A 84 9.59 -19.97 11.32
CA PHE A 84 10.03 -19.60 9.97
C PHE A 84 11.55 -19.48 9.86
N LEU A 85 12.21 -18.86 10.84
CA LEU A 85 13.65 -18.55 10.76
C LEU A 85 14.55 -19.72 11.15
N ALA A 86 14.14 -20.60 12.07
CA ALA A 86 14.94 -21.76 12.49
C ALA A 86 14.70 -23.01 11.65
N HIS A 87 13.52 -23.16 11.06
CA HIS A 87 13.15 -24.37 10.32
C HIS A 87 12.86 -24.12 8.84
N GLY A 88 12.50 -22.89 8.47
CA GLY A 88 12.25 -22.51 7.07
C GLY A 88 13.47 -21.95 6.35
N ALA A 89 14.53 -21.57 7.07
CA ALA A 89 15.69 -20.92 6.46
C ALA A 89 16.56 -21.88 5.65
N VAL A 90 16.64 -21.67 4.34
CA VAL A 90 17.45 -22.46 3.41
C VAL A 90 18.27 -21.52 2.53
N GLY A 91 19.53 -21.89 2.27
CA GLY A 91 20.42 -21.17 1.37
C GLY A 91 21.57 -20.45 2.07
N PRO A 92 22.15 -19.41 1.43
CA PRO A 92 23.40 -18.81 1.89
C PRO A 92 23.28 -18.04 3.21
N PHE A 93 22.06 -17.66 3.62
CA PHE A 93 21.81 -16.86 4.81
C PHE A 93 21.28 -17.66 6.01
N THR A 94 21.20 -19.00 5.91
CA THR A 94 20.64 -19.86 6.96
C THR A 94 21.25 -19.59 8.34
N SER A 95 22.58 -19.52 8.44
CA SER A 95 23.25 -19.28 9.73
C SER A 95 22.89 -17.92 10.36
N PHE A 96 22.70 -16.89 9.54
CA PHE A 96 22.25 -15.58 10.01
C PHE A 96 20.84 -15.64 10.58
N TYR A 97 19.92 -16.29 9.87
CA TYR A 97 18.53 -16.40 10.32
C TYR A 97 18.37 -17.29 11.55
N HIS A 98 19.11 -18.40 11.62
CA HIS A 98 19.11 -19.26 12.80
C HIS A 98 19.61 -18.53 14.06
N HIS A 99 20.56 -17.59 13.91
CA HIS A 99 21.06 -16.80 15.04
C HIS A 99 20.02 -15.84 15.61
N ILE A 100 19.12 -15.31 14.77
CA ILE A 100 18.08 -14.35 15.19
C ILE A 100 16.72 -15.00 15.43
N ALA A 101 16.56 -16.27 15.08
CA ALA A 101 15.34 -17.03 15.25
C ALA A 101 14.94 -17.09 16.74
N GLY A 102 13.72 -16.70 17.07
CA GLY A 102 13.25 -16.70 18.45
C GLY A 102 13.82 -15.58 19.33
N ALA A 103 14.64 -14.68 18.77
CA ALA A 103 15.11 -13.54 19.54
C ALA A 103 13.94 -12.61 19.85
N ALA A 104 13.75 -12.26 21.13
CA ALA A 104 12.62 -11.46 21.57
C ALA A 104 12.49 -10.14 20.78
N TRP A 105 13.60 -9.47 20.49
CA TRP A 105 13.59 -8.23 19.70
C TRP A 105 13.09 -8.47 18.26
N ALA A 106 13.43 -9.60 17.65
CA ALA A 106 12.98 -9.96 16.31
C ALA A 106 11.47 -10.26 16.30
N ASP A 107 10.99 -10.96 17.32
CA ASP A 107 9.56 -11.23 17.50
C ASP A 107 8.74 -9.95 17.67
N TYR A 108 9.18 -9.02 18.52
CA TYR A 108 8.52 -7.73 18.68
C TYR A 108 8.54 -6.90 17.41
N LEU A 109 9.69 -6.78 16.73
CA LEU A 109 9.78 -6.03 15.48
C LEU A 109 8.90 -6.63 14.38
N PHE A 110 8.88 -7.96 14.27
CA PHE A 110 8.05 -8.64 13.29
C PHE A 110 6.56 -8.41 13.57
N MET A 111 6.11 -8.59 14.82
CA MET A 111 4.70 -8.40 15.18
C MET A 111 4.25 -6.94 15.07
N ILE A 112 5.09 -5.99 15.49
CA ILE A 112 4.84 -4.55 15.30
C ILE A 112 4.78 -4.23 13.80
N GLY A 113 5.70 -4.79 13.01
CA GLY A 113 5.70 -4.66 11.56
C GLY A 113 4.38 -5.11 10.95
N LEU A 114 3.96 -6.35 11.22
CA LEU A 114 2.72 -6.92 10.67
C LEU A 114 1.49 -6.06 11.01
N VAL A 115 1.30 -5.70 12.28
CA VAL A 115 0.12 -4.92 12.69
C VAL A 115 0.17 -3.48 12.17
N ALA A 116 1.33 -2.82 12.22
CA ALA A 116 1.47 -1.44 11.76
C ALA A 116 1.30 -1.33 10.24
N ILE A 117 1.95 -2.21 9.46
CA ILE A 117 1.82 -2.23 8.00
C ILE A 117 0.39 -2.59 7.61
N GLY A 118 -0.17 -3.65 8.20
CA GLY A 118 -1.51 -4.12 7.86
C GLY A 118 -2.59 -3.08 8.15
N THR A 119 -2.57 -2.46 9.34
CA THR A 119 -3.53 -1.39 9.69
C THR A 119 -3.35 -0.14 8.82
N ALA A 120 -2.10 0.28 8.57
CA ALA A 120 -1.79 1.43 7.73
C ALA A 120 -2.31 1.23 6.29
N LEU A 121 -2.14 0.04 5.73
CA LEU A 121 -2.64 -0.31 4.40
C LEU A 121 -4.17 -0.34 4.37
N ILE A 122 -4.84 -0.99 5.33
CA ILE A 122 -6.32 -1.02 5.34
C ILE A 122 -6.89 0.40 5.41
N LEU A 123 -6.37 1.21 6.35
CA LEU A 123 -6.83 2.58 6.57
C LEU A 123 -6.38 3.54 5.45
N GLY A 124 -5.33 3.20 4.70
CA GLY A 124 -4.74 4.05 3.68
C GLY A 124 -3.99 5.25 4.26
N VAL A 125 -3.36 5.11 5.42
CA VAL A 125 -2.63 6.19 6.13
C VAL A 125 -1.14 5.88 6.21
N GLY A 126 -0.28 6.88 6.10
CA GLY A 126 1.17 6.68 6.17
C GLY A 126 1.71 5.74 5.08
N MET A 127 1.15 5.80 3.87
CA MET A 127 1.35 4.77 2.84
C MET A 127 2.81 4.54 2.47
N ARG A 128 3.61 5.61 2.42
CA ARG A 128 5.05 5.51 2.09
C ARG A 128 5.85 4.77 3.15
N PHE A 129 5.56 5.00 4.43
CA PHE A 129 6.22 4.29 5.53
C PHE A 129 5.76 2.83 5.59
N ALA A 130 4.45 2.59 5.46
CA ALA A 130 3.90 1.24 5.42
C ALA A 130 4.47 0.43 4.25
N ALA A 131 4.54 1.03 3.05
CA ALA A 131 5.14 0.39 1.88
C ALA A 131 6.64 0.16 2.07
N GLY A 132 7.40 1.14 2.57
CA GLY A 132 8.84 0.98 2.82
C GLY A 132 9.14 -0.13 3.83
N ALA A 133 8.45 -0.12 4.97
CA ALA A 133 8.60 -1.17 5.99
C ALA A 133 8.15 -2.54 5.47
N GLY A 134 7.03 -2.60 4.74
CA GLY A 134 6.52 -3.84 4.15
C GLY A 134 7.45 -4.41 3.09
N VAL A 135 8.03 -3.57 2.24
CA VAL A 135 9.04 -4.00 1.25
C VAL A 135 10.25 -4.60 1.95
N VAL A 136 10.79 -3.94 2.98
CA VAL A 136 11.94 -4.47 3.73
C VAL A 136 11.59 -5.82 4.35
N LEU A 137 10.44 -5.94 5.01
CA LEU A 137 9.99 -7.18 5.64
C LEU A 137 9.84 -8.30 4.59
N LEU A 138 9.15 -8.04 3.48
CA LEU A 138 8.90 -9.03 2.42
C LEU A 138 10.21 -9.47 1.74
N VAL A 139 11.12 -8.54 1.45
CA VAL A 139 12.44 -8.88 0.88
C VAL A 139 13.25 -9.71 1.87
N MET A 140 13.20 -9.40 3.17
CA MET A 140 13.85 -10.23 4.17
C MET A 140 13.24 -11.64 4.24
N MET A 141 11.92 -11.78 4.06
CA MET A 141 11.27 -13.10 4.00
C MET A 141 11.67 -13.88 2.76
N TRP A 142 11.72 -13.23 1.59
CA TRP A 142 12.23 -13.81 0.35
C TRP A 142 13.65 -14.37 0.51
N SER A 143 14.54 -13.62 1.18
CA SER A 143 15.93 -14.06 1.38
C SER A 143 16.12 -15.19 2.39
N VAL A 144 15.08 -15.58 3.14
CA VAL A 144 15.11 -16.75 4.05
C VAL A 144 15.15 -18.07 3.27
N VAL A 145 14.54 -18.12 2.08
CA VAL A 145 14.28 -19.36 1.33
C VAL A 145 14.93 -19.33 -0.06
N LEU A 146 16.25 -19.16 -0.13
CA LEU A 146 16.95 -19.04 -1.42
C LEU A 146 17.59 -20.37 -1.88
N PRO A 147 17.35 -20.82 -3.13
CA PRO A 147 16.34 -20.34 -4.08
C PRO A 147 14.91 -20.69 -3.64
N PRO A 148 13.88 -19.89 -4.02
CA PRO A 148 12.50 -20.22 -3.69
C PRO A 148 12.07 -21.59 -4.22
N GLU A 149 11.17 -22.26 -3.49
CA GLU A 149 10.76 -23.64 -3.78
C GLU A 149 10.19 -23.81 -5.19
N ASN A 150 9.38 -22.83 -5.64
CA ASN A 150 8.65 -22.90 -6.90
C ASN A 150 9.32 -22.15 -8.06
N ASN A 151 10.44 -21.45 -7.81
CA ASN A 151 11.09 -20.62 -8.81
C ASN A 151 12.55 -20.33 -8.44
N VAL A 152 13.43 -20.20 -9.43
CA VAL A 152 14.85 -19.89 -9.21
C VAL A 152 15.07 -18.51 -8.56
N PHE A 153 14.11 -17.58 -8.67
CA PHE A 153 14.25 -16.21 -8.18
C PHE A 153 12.96 -15.60 -7.62
N MET A 154 11.84 -15.72 -8.34
CA MET A 154 10.62 -14.96 -8.05
C MET A 154 9.64 -15.73 -7.17
N ASP A 155 9.17 -15.11 -6.09
CA ASP A 155 8.08 -15.62 -5.26
C ASP A 155 7.03 -14.54 -4.97
N ASP A 156 6.02 -14.92 -4.18
CA ASP A 156 4.94 -14.02 -3.79
C ASP A 156 5.43 -12.80 -3.00
N HIS A 157 6.49 -12.94 -2.19
CA HIS A 157 7.01 -11.84 -1.38
C HIS A 157 7.54 -10.70 -2.26
N LEU A 158 8.28 -11.01 -3.33
CA LEU A 158 8.75 -10.00 -4.28
C LEU A 158 7.59 -9.36 -5.06
N ILE A 159 6.58 -10.14 -5.45
CA ILE A 159 5.38 -9.60 -6.11
C ILE A 159 4.62 -8.65 -5.18
N TYR A 160 4.46 -9.01 -3.91
CA TYR A 160 3.85 -8.15 -2.89
C TYR A 160 4.68 -6.89 -2.65
N ALA A 161 6.01 -6.99 -2.60
CA ALA A 161 6.89 -5.84 -2.43
C ALA A 161 6.75 -4.85 -3.60
N LEU A 162 6.76 -5.33 -4.84
CA LEU A 162 6.51 -4.50 -6.02
C LEU A 162 5.11 -3.87 -5.99
N THR A 163 4.11 -4.61 -5.52
CA THR A 163 2.74 -4.10 -5.40
C THR A 163 2.64 -2.99 -4.34
N LEU A 164 3.34 -3.11 -3.21
CA LEU A 164 3.42 -2.04 -2.21
C LEU A 164 4.07 -0.78 -2.77
N ILE A 165 5.15 -0.94 -3.54
CA ILE A 165 5.82 0.19 -4.24
C ILE A 165 4.84 0.85 -5.20
N LEU A 166 4.10 0.06 -6.00
CA LEU A 166 3.11 0.56 -6.94
C LEU A 166 1.98 1.33 -6.22
N LEU A 167 1.43 0.77 -5.13
CA LEU A 167 0.40 1.43 -4.33
C LEU A 167 0.86 2.76 -3.73
N ALA A 168 2.10 2.83 -3.25
CA ALA A 168 2.70 4.07 -2.75
C ALA A 168 2.94 5.08 -3.87
N ALA A 169 3.46 4.64 -5.03
CA ALA A 169 3.72 5.49 -6.18
C ALA A 169 2.43 6.09 -6.77
N LEU A 170 1.34 5.32 -6.76
CA LEU A 170 0.02 5.75 -7.24
C LEU A 170 -0.81 6.48 -6.18
N ASN A 171 -0.26 6.74 -4.99
CA ASN A 171 -0.96 7.38 -3.87
C ASN A 171 -2.30 6.70 -3.52
N ALA A 172 -2.33 5.36 -3.55
CA ALA A 172 -3.54 4.56 -3.31
C ALA A 172 -4.18 4.76 -1.92
N GLY A 173 -3.51 5.46 -0.99
CA GLY A 173 -4.12 5.91 0.27
C GLY A 173 -5.22 6.96 0.11
N GLN A 174 -5.23 7.70 -1.02
CA GLN A 174 -6.25 8.70 -1.31
C GLN A 174 -7.53 8.11 -1.92
N SER A 175 -7.41 6.99 -2.64
CA SER A 175 -8.53 6.26 -3.24
C SER A 175 -9.24 5.42 -2.16
N PHE A 176 -10.46 5.80 -1.79
CA PHE A 176 -11.30 5.11 -0.79
C PHE A 176 -10.55 4.79 0.53
N GLY A 177 -9.61 5.66 0.93
CA GLY A 177 -8.86 5.56 2.18
C GLY A 177 -9.00 6.82 3.01
N LEU A 178 -8.59 6.71 4.28
CA LEU A 178 -8.49 7.86 5.17
C LEU A 178 -7.26 8.73 4.86
N GLY A 179 -6.45 8.39 3.84
CA GLY A 179 -5.25 9.13 3.46
C GLY A 179 -5.49 10.60 3.16
N GLY A 180 -6.63 10.93 2.55
CA GLY A 180 -7.04 12.33 2.34
C GLY A 180 -7.33 13.07 3.65
N ALA A 181 -7.94 12.42 4.64
CA ALA A 181 -8.16 12.98 5.97
C ALA A 181 -6.86 13.07 6.78
N TRP A 182 -6.01 12.04 6.68
CA TRP A 182 -4.69 11.96 7.27
C TRP A 182 -3.77 13.09 6.79
N ALA A 183 -3.73 13.36 5.49
CA ALA A 183 -2.96 14.45 4.90
C ALA A 183 -3.36 15.85 5.42
N ARG A 184 -4.59 16.00 5.92
CA ARG A 184 -5.09 17.26 6.49
C ARG A 184 -4.77 17.43 7.97
N THR A 185 -4.29 16.39 8.66
CA THR A 185 -3.90 16.47 10.08
C THR A 185 -2.67 17.37 10.28
N ALA A 186 -2.56 18.01 11.45
CA ALA A 186 -1.45 18.92 11.76
C ALA A 186 -0.07 18.24 11.71
N ILE A 187 -0.01 16.93 11.93
CA ILE A 187 1.23 16.12 11.92
C ILE A 187 1.76 15.93 10.48
N VAL A 188 0.86 15.84 9.50
CA VAL A 188 1.17 15.47 8.11
C VAL A 188 1.17 16.70 7.18
N ARG A 189 0.49 17.77 7.58
CA ARG A 189 0.41 19.02 6.81
C ARG A 189 1.81 19.61 6.58
N GLY A 190 2.25 19.63 5.32
CA GLY A 190 3.59 20.09 4.92
C GLY A 190 4.68 19.02 4.88
N ARG A 191 4.35 17.75 5.16
CA ARG A 191 5.28 16.61 5.13
C ARG A 191 4.83 15.56 4.11
N PRO A 192 5.14 15.74 2.80
CA PRO A 192 4.64 14.88 1.72
C PRO A 192 5.11 13.42 1.81
N TYR A 193 6.13 13.11 2.61
CA TYR A 193 6.60 11.76 2.87
C TYR A 193 5.74 10.98 3.87
N LEU A 194 4.86 11.64 4.63
CA LEU A 194 3.93 11.02 5.59
C LEU A 194 2.57 10.66 4.98
N VAL A 195 2.33 11.01 3.72
CA VAL A 195 1.10 10.70 2.97
C VAL A 195 1.24 9.35 2.29
#